data_AF-A0A956IFX1-F1
#
_entry.id   AF-A0A956IFX1-F1
#
_cell.length_a   1.000
_cell.length_b   1.000
_cell.length_c   1.000
_cell.angle_alpha   90.00
_cell.angle_beta   90.00
_cell.angle_gamma   90.00
#
_symmetry.space_group_name_H-M   'P 1'
#
loop_
_entity.id
_entity.type
_entity.pdbx_description
1 polymer ?
#
loop_
_entity_poly.entity_id
_entity_poly.type
_entity_poly.pdbx_seq_one_letter_code
_entity_poly.pdbx_strand_id
1 'polypeptide(L)'
;MEEVEFFGTIEQARNAALEWLEQRGGAWGGARIVTQGKFGALAERENGIATTDGTQRRLRVDFDLVKGAHFNAEAGKGGSREKKAFCFHGGEFLVDRLANARNPRG
;
A
#
# COMPACT_ATOMS: atom_id res chain seq x y z
N MET A 1 -6.86 -11.49 11.35
CA MET A 1 -7.45 -11.75 10.02
C MET A 1 -7.30 -10.45 9.25
N GLU A 2 -6.71 -10.47 8.05
CA GLU A 2 -6.59 -9.25 7.22
C GLU A 2 -7.93 -9.03 6.51
N GLU A 3 -8.48 -7.82 6.61
CA GLU A 3 -9.69 -7.46 5.86
C GLU A 3 -9.33 -7.27 4.39
N VAL A 4 -10.19 -7.75 3.48
CA VAL A 4 -10.00 -7.65 2.03
C VAL A 4 -11.24 -6.99 1.42
N GLU A 5 -11.03 -5.95 0.61
CA GLU A 5 -12.10 -5.22 -0.07
C GLU A 5 -11.75 -5.02 -1.55
N PHE A 6 -12.73 -5.19 -2.44
CA PHE A 6 -12.53 -5.17 -3.89
C PHE A 6 -13.14 -3.92 -4.53
N PHE A 7 -12.36 -3.27 -5.40
CA PHE A 7 -12.74 -2.06 -6.13
C PHE A 7 -12.64 -2.26 -7.64
N GLY A 8 -13.44 -1.49 -8.38
CA GLY A 8 -13.49 -1.55 -9.84
C GLY A 8 -12.26 -0.92 -10.51
N THR A 9 -11.60 0.04 -9.87
CA THR A 9 -10.43 0.74 -10.41
C THR A 9 -9.30 0.90 -9.39
N ILE A 10 -8.09 1.17 -9.90
CA ILE A 10 -6.90 1.44 -9.10
C ILE A 10 -7.12 2.69 -8.23
N GLU A 11 -7.71 3.74 -8.81
CA GLU A 11 -7.97 5.01 -8.14
C GLU A 11 -8.93 4.84 -6.97
N GLN A 12 -10.00 4.05 -7.16
CA GLN A 12 -10.96 3.74 -6.10
C GLN A 12 -10.28 2.99 -4.95
N ALA A 13 -9.52 1.93 -5.25
CA ALA A 13 -8.79 1.18 -4.23
C ALA A 13 -7.77 2.06 -3.48
N ARG A 14 -7.03 2.91 -4.21
CA ARG A 14 -6.06 3.82 -3.62
C ARG A 14 -6.72 4.84 -2.69
N ASN A 15 -7.81 5.48 -3.15
CA ASN A 15 -8.49 6.51 -2.37
C ASN A 15 -9.13 5.92 -1.12
N ALA A 16 -9.75 4.75 -1.21
CA ALA A 16 -10.30 4.04 -0.05
C ALA A 16 -9.20 3.65 0.96
N ALA A 17 -8.04 3.19 0.47
CA ALA A 17 -6.90 2.89 1.33
C ALA A 17 -6.36 4.13 2.05
N LEU A 18 -6.30 5.27 1.36
CA LEU A 18 -5.89 6.55 1.96
C LEU A 18 -6.87 6.99 3.03
N GLU A 19 -8.17 7.00 2.73
CA GLU A 19 -9.22 7.36 3.69
C GLU A 19 -9.16 6.48 4.95
N TRP A 20 -8.97 5.17 4.78
CA TRP A 20 -8.83 4.22 5.88
C TRP A 20 -7.63 4.54 6.78
N LEU A 21 -6.50 4.98 6.19
CA LEU A 21 -5.29 5.39 6.92
C LEU A 21 -5.45 6.75 7.59
N GLU A 22 -6.23 7.65 7.00
CA GLU A 22 -6.51 8.97 7.55
C GLU A 22 -7.38 8.88 8.81
N GLN A 23 -8.37 7.99 8.82
CA GLN A 23 -9.16 7.68 10.01
C GLN A 23 -8.33 7.13 11.19
N ARG A 24 -7.10 6.67 10.94
CA ARG A 24 -6.21 6.04 11.94
C ARG A 24 -4.97 6.87 12.29
N GLY A 25 -4.89 8.11 11.83
CA GLY A 25 -3.73 8.96 12.14
C GLY A 25 -3.77 10.37 11.56
N GLY A 26 -4.92 10.86 11.11
CA GLY A 26 -5.08 12.19 10.51
C GLY A 26 -4.63 12.26 9.05
N ALA A 27 -4.62 13.45 8.47
CA ALA A 27 -4.35 13.67 7.05
C ALA A 27 -3.09 12.94 6.53
N TRP A 28 -3.19 12.37 5.34
CA TRP A 28 -2.09 11.67 4.69
C TRP A 28 -1.15 12.68 4.02
N GLY A 29 0.07 12.81 4.53
CA GLY A 29 1.01 13.81 3.99
C GLY A 29 2.17 14.22 4.90
N GLY A 30 2.25 13.67 6.11
CA GLY A 30 3.38 13.90 7.02
C GLY A 30 4.71 13.33 6.52
N ALA A 31 5.75 13.52 7.33
CA ALA A 31 7.08 12.97 7.08
C ALA A 31 6.99 11.45 6.81
N ARG A 32 7.60 11.02 5.71
CA ARG A 32 7.46 9.67 5.15
C ARG A 32 8.78 9.17 4.58
N ILE A 33 8.93 7.86 4.61
CA ILE A 33 10.03 7.14 3.95
C ILE A 33 9.46 6.20 2.89
N VAL A 34 10.24 5.98 1.84
CA VAL A 34 9.93 5.00 0.80
C VAL A 34 10.07 3.59 1.37
N THR A 35 9.17 2.69 1.01
CA THR A 35 9.27 1.26 1.32
C THR A 35 9.73 0.48 0.09
N GLN A 36 10.54 -0.54 0.31
CA GLN A 36 10.96 -1.47 -0.72
C GLN A 36 10.25 -2.82 -0.57
N GLY A 37 9.89 -3.42 -1.71
CA GLY A 37 9.39 -4.78 -1.76
C GLY A 37 10.48 -5.80 -1.41
N LYS A 38 10.06 -6.94 -0.85
CA LYS A 38 10.99 -8.01 -0.41
C LYS A 38 11.04 -9.20 -1.36
N PHE A 39 10.02 -9.39 -2.19
CA PHE A 39 9.82 -10.63 -2.96
C PHE A 39 9.22 -10.33 -4.34
N GLY A 40 9.31 -11.32 -5.23
CA GLY A 40 8.69 -11.29 -6.57
C GLY A 40 9.23 -10.16 -7.44
N ALA A 41 8.39 -9.68 -8.37
CA ALA A 41 8.75 -8.59 -9.29
C ALA A 41 9.10 -7.27 -8.58
N LEU A 42 8.68 -7.11 -7.32
CA LEU A 42 8.91 -5.90 -6.51
C LEU A 42 10.13 -5.99 -5.58
N ALA A 43 10.91 -7.07 -5.62
CA ALA A 43 12.09 -7.21 -4.76
C ALA A 43 13.06 -6.03 -4.95
N GLU A 44 13.47 -5.41 -3.85
CA GLU A 44 14.40 -4.26 -3.78
C GLU A 44 13.90 -2.96 -4.44
N ARG A 45 12.66 -2.96 -4.95
CA ARG A 45 12.06 -1.82 -5.66
C ARG A 45 11.10 -1.07 -4.77
N GLU A 46 10.97 0.23 -5.00
CA GLU A 46 9.96 1.04 -4.33
C GLU A 46 8.57 0.46 -4.55
N ASN A 47 7.87 0.14 -3.46
CA ASN A 47 6.50 -0.36 -3.52
C ASN A 47 5.53 0.48 -2.68
N GLY A 48 5.97 1.55 -2.04
CA GLY A 48 5.09 2.30 -1.16
C GLY A 48 5.79 3.30 -0.26
N ILE A 49 5.05 3.74 0.76
CA ILE A 49 5.51 4.71 1.74
C ILE A 49 5.09 4.30 3.15
N ALA A 50 5.89 4.70 4.13
CA ALA A 50 5.60 4.57 5.56
C ALA A 50 5.74 5.94 6.24
N THR A 51 4.83 6.28 7.14
CA THR A 51 4.94 7.51 7.93
C THR A 51 6.01 7.37 9.01
N THR A 52 6.67 8.48 9.34
CA THR A 52 7.66 8.58 10.42
C THR A 52 7.15 9.39 11.62
N ASP A 53 5.90 9.84 11.58
CA ASP A 53 5.20 10.67 12.57
C ASP A 53 4.72 9.90 13.82
N GLY A 54 5.25 8.70 14.08
CA GLY A 54 4.84 7.86 15.21
C GLY A 54 3.53 7.09 15.02
N THR A 55 2.68 7.46 14.05
CA THR A 55 1.43 6.72 13.74
C THR A 55 1.69 5.36 13.07
N GLN A 56 2.91 5.17 12.53
CA GLN A 56 3.40 3.95 11.90
C GLN A 56 2.52 3.44 10.75
N ARG A 57 1.87 4.36 10.04
CA ARG A 57 0.99 4.03 8.93
C ARG A 57 1.81 3.72 7.68
N ARG A 58 1.35 2.77 6.87
CA ARG A 58 2.03 2.34 5.63
C ARG A 58 1.02 2.08 4.55
N LEU A 59 1.39 2.43 3.33
CA LEU A 59 0.65 2.08 2.13
C LEU A 59 1.62 1.52 1.11
N ARG A 60 1.40 0.27 0.70
CA ARG A 60 2.19 -0.39 -0.35
C ARG A 60 1.28 -0.87 -1.48
N VAL A 61 1.79 -0.91 -2.69
CA VAL A 61 1.23 -1.71 -3.77
C VAL A 61 1.91 -3.07 -3.73
N ASP A 62 1.11 -4.14 -3.70
CA ASP A 62 1.59 -5.52 -3.62
C ASP A 62 0.77 -6.40 -4.58
N PHE A 63 1.30 -7.60 -4.88
CA PHE A 63 0.61 -8.63 -5.64
C PHE A 63 0.84 -9.98 -4.96
N ASP A 64 -0.23 -10.78 -4.85
CA ASP A 64 -0.14 -12.20 -4.54
C ASP A 64 -1.27 -12.97 -5.23
N LEU A 65 -1.11 -14.29 -5.35
CA LEU A 65 -2.04 -15.15 -6.08
C LEU A 65 -3.41 -15.30 -5.40
N VAL A 66 -3.55 -14.93 -4.12
CA VAL A 66 -4.80 -15.09 -3.36
C VAL A 66 -5.66 -13.84 -3.49
N LYS A 67 -5.07 -12.65 -3.33
CA LYS A 67 -5.76 -11.36 -3.35
C LYS A 67 -5.69 -10.66 -4.71
N GLY A 68 -4.74 -11.04 -5.57
CA GLY A 68 -4.42 -10.31 -6.79
C GLY A 68 -3.70 -9.00 -6.51
N ALA A 69 -3.82 -8.04 -7.43
CA ALA A 69 -3.26 -6.70 -7.27
C ALA A 69 -4.02 -5.91 -6.20
N HIS A 70 -3.29 -5.32 -5.24
CA HIS A 70 -3.92 -4.60 -4.15
C HIS A 70 -3.02 -3.53 -3.54
N PHE A 71 -3.64 -2.56 -2.88
CA PHE A 71 -2.97 -1.71 -1.91
C PHE A 71 -3.04 -2.34 -0.52
N ASN A 72 -1.89 -2.56 0.09
CA ASN A 72 -1.78 -3.03 1.46
C ASN A 72 -1.63 -1.82 2.39
N ALA A 73 -2.65 -1.58 3.20
CA ALA A 73 -2.68 -0.52 4.19
C ALA A 73 -2.44 -1.09 5.59
N GLU A 74 -1.47 -0.53 6.30
CA GLU A 74 -1.14 -0.92 7.68
C GLU A 74 -1.18 0.32 8.58
N ALA A 75 -1.73 0.20 9.79
CA ALA A 75 -1.72 1.26 10.80
C ALA A 75 -1.40 0.69 12.19
N GLY A 76 -0.59 1.42 12.97
CA GLY A 76 -0.21 1.01 14.33
C GLY A 76 1.05 0.12 14.42
N LYS A 77 1.41 -0.24 15.66
CA LYS A 77 2.70 -0.85 16.03
C LYS A 77 2.53 -2.27 16.55
N GLY A 78 3.41 -3.17 16.11
CA GLY A 78 3.52 -4.51 16.69
C GLY A 78 2.22 -5.32 16.59
N GLY A 79 1.81 -5.95 17.68
CA GLY A 79 0.65 -6.83 17.73
C GLY A 79 -0.71 -6.14 17.61
N SER A 80 -0.80 -4.82 17.81
CA SER A 80 -2.04 -4.05 17.61
C SER A 80 -2.16 -3.47 16.19
N ARG A 81 -1.28 -3.89 15.27
CA ARG A 81 -1.30 -3.41 13.89
C ARG A 81 -2.56 -3.88 13.17
N GLU A 82 -3.36 -2.92 12.73
CA GLU A 82 -4.45 -3.16 11.81
C GLU A 82 -3.92 -3.25 10.38
N LYS A 83 -4.49 -4.15 9.60
CA LYS A 83 -4.11 -4.37 8.19
C LYS A 83 -5.37 -4.57 7.36
N LYS A 84 -5.38 -3.94 6.18
CA LYS A 84 -6.44 -4.10 5.20
C LYS A 84 -5.88 -4.06 3.78
N ALA A 85 -6.34 -4.98 2.95
CA ALA A 85 -6.01 -5.06 1.54
C ALA A 85 -7.16 -4.47 0.70
N PHE A 86 -6.82 -3.48 -0.13
CA PHE A 86 -7.73 -2.82 -1.06
C PHE A 86 -7.40 -3.31 -2.47
N CYS A 87 -8.08 -4.36 -2.90
CA CYS A 87 -7.87 -5.05 -4.16
C CYS A 87 -8.48 -4.27 -5.33
N PHE A 88 -7.84 -4.37 -6.49
CA PHE A 88 -8.33 -3.80 -7.74
C PHE A 88 -8.09 -4.77 -8.90
N HIS A 89 -8.80 -4.57 -10.01
CA HIS A 89 -8.59 -5.40 -11.20
C HIS A 89 -7.20 -5.16 -11.78
N GLY A 90 -6.36 -6.21 -11.78
CA GLY A 90 -4.99 -6.12 -12.25
C GLY A 90 -4.17 -7.38 -11.98
N GLY A 91 -3.19 -7.64 -12.85
CA GLY A 91 -2.19 -8.69 -12.65
C GLY A 91 -0.86 -8.15 -12.13
N GLU A 92 0.08 -9.06 -11.84
CA GLU A 92 1.44 -8.73 -11.34
C GLU A 92 2.15 -7.69 -12.20
N PHE A 93 2.03 -7.79 -13.53
CA PHE A 93 2.62 -6.85 -14.48
C PHE A 93 2.12 -5.40 -14.30
N LEU A 94 0.85 -5.20 -13.94
CA LEU A 94 0.32 -3.87 -13.68
C LEU A 94 0.89 -3.30 -12.37
N VAL A 95 0.99 -4.13 -11.34
CA VAL A 95 1.61 -3.76 -10.06
C VAL A 95 3.08 -3.39 -10.25
N ASP A 96 3.82 -4.18 -11.04
CA ASP A 96 5.20 -3.87 -11.40
C ASP A 96 5.31 -2.51 -12.12
N ARG A 97 4.44 -2.25 -13.09
CA ARG A 97 4.39 -0.95 -13.78
C ARG A 97 4.09 0.21 -12.82
N LEU A 98 3.16 0.01 -11.88
CA LEU A 98 2.80 1.02 -10.88
C LEU A 98 3.95 1.31 -9.91
N ALA A 99 4.72 0.31 -9.52
CA ALA A 99 5.93 0.49 -8.73
C ALA A 99 7.01 1.26 -9.51
N ASN A 100 7.21 0.93 -10.79
CA ASN A 100 8.17 1.63 -11.65
C ASN A 100 7.83 3.08 -11.96
N ALA A 101 6.54 3.38 -12.14
CA ALA A 101 6.10 4.76 -12.39
C ALA A 101 6.39 5.70 -11.20
N ARG A 102 6.76 5.14 -10.05
CA ARG A 102 7.15 5.88 -8.84
C ARG A 102 8.66 6.05 -8.69
N ASN A 103 9.48 5.58 -9.65
CA ASN A 103 10.91 5.90 -9.67
C ASN A 103 11.08 7.41 -9.48
N PRO A 104 12.00 7.84 -8.59
CA PRO A 104 12.12 9.24 -8.24
C PRO A 104 12.27 10.06 -9.52
N ARG A 105 11.45 11.09 -9.66
CA ARG A 105 11.82 12.24 -10.47
C ARG A 105 13.14 12.72 -9.85
N GLY A 106 14.25 12.35 -10.47
CA GLY A 106 15.56 12.89 -10.13
C GLY A 106 15.54 14.41 -10.18
#